data_AF-A0A0Q5ZNB6-F1
#
_entry.id   AF-A0A0Q5ZNB6-F1
#
_cell.length_a   1.000
_cell.length_b   1.000
_cell.length_c   1.000
_cell.angle_alpha   90.00
_cell.angle_beta   90.00
_cell.angle_gamma   90.00
#
_symmetry.space_group_name_H-M   'P 1'
#
loop_
_entity.id
_entity.type
_entity.pdbx_description
1 polymer ?
#
loop_
_entity_poly.entity_id
_entity_poly.type
_entity_poly.pdbx_seq_one_letter_code
_entity_poly.pdbx_strand_id
1 'polypeptide(L)'
;MTGLARAMAIGCLVALPSSVSVARAQADTACARDVLVATSMQRQALEQLEQAGGDDADRCRVWRRHVETMRRTASVYGRCLSGAERGARLAEVQGSEKEFSGLIRTRCR
;
A
#
# COMPACT_ATOMS: atom_id res chain seq x y z
N MET A 1 -1.07 8.03 -74.81
CA MET A 1 -1.98 6.86 -74.78
C MET A 1 -1.74 6.13 -73.48
N THR A 2 -2.78 6.07 -72.66
CA THR A 2 -2.87 5.57 -71.29
C THR A 2 -2.55 4.07 -71.17
N GLY A 3 -1.90 3.68 -70.06
CA GLY A 3 -1.81 2.30 -69.60
C GLY A 3 -1.83 2.25 -68.08
N LEU A 4 -2.95 1.79 -67.52
CA LEU A 4 -3.28 1.76 -66.10
C LEU A 4 -2.58 0.61 -65.33
N ALA A 5 -2.20 0.95 -64.09
CA ALA A 5 -2.45 0.23 -62.83
C ALA A 5 -1.84 -1.16 -62.54
N ARG A 6 -1.13 -1.23 -61.40
CA ARG A 6 -1.52 -2.11 -60.28
C ARG A 6 -0.88 -1.65 -58.97
N ALA A 7 -1.70 -1.01 -58.14
CA ALA A 7 -1.41 -0.77 -56.73
C ALA A 7 -1.50 -2.11 -55.98
N MET A 8 -0.46 -2.48 -55.24
CA MET A 8 -0.53 -3.55 -54.24
C MET A 8 -0.22 -2.93 -52.88
N ALA A 9 -1.26 -2.39 -52.26
CA ALA A 9 -1.27 -2.04 -50.85
C ALA A 9 -1.31 -3.34 -50.04
N ILE A 10 -0.14 -3.81 -49.59
CA ILE A 10 -0.07 -4.85 -48.57
C ILE A 10 -0.09 -4.13 -47.23
N GLY A 11 -1.28 -4.08 -46.65
CA GLY A 11 -1.53 -3.53 -45.33
C GLY A 11 -0.78 -4.33 -44.27
N CYS A 12 0.22 -3.71 -43.66
CA CYS A 12 0.79 -4.18 -42.40
C CYS A 12 -0.05 -3.59 -41.27
N LEU A 13 -1.16 -4.25 -40.95
CA LEU A 13 -1.89 -4.06 -39.70
C LEU A 13 -1.02 -4.62 -38.56
N VAL A 14 -0.05 -3.83 -38.09
CA VAL A 14 0.63 -4.12 -36.82
C VAL A 14 -0.33 -3.70 -35.71
N ALA A 15 -1.10 -4.67 -35.21
CA ALA A 15 -1.86 -4.53 -34.00
C ALA A 15 -0.90 -4.29 -32.81
N LEU A 16 -0.82 -3.06 -32.32
CA LEU A 16 -0.45 -2.77 -30.92
C LEU A 16 -1.76 -2.61 -30.14
N PRO A 17 -1.92 -3.26 -28.96
CA PRO A 17 -1.24 -2.74 -27.79
C PRO A 17 -0.81 -3.81 -26.75
N SER A 18 0.49 -4.04 -26.61
CA SER A 18 1.06 -4.83 -25.49
C SER A 18 1.21 -4.02 -24.19
N SER A 19 0.61 -2.83 -24.08
CA SER A 19 0.82 -1.89 -22.97
C SER A 19 0.09 -2.27 -21.67
N VAL A 20 -0.96 -3.09 -21.73
CA VAL A 20 -1.73 -3.50 -20.54
C VAL A 20 -0.91 -4.43 -19.63
N SER A 21 -0.14 -5.34 -20.20
CA SER A 21 0.66 -6.31 -19.45
C SER A 21 1.82 -5.65 -18.68
N VAL A 22 2.43 -4.62 -19.26
CA VAL A 22 3.53 -3.87 -18.61
C VAL A 22 2.99 -3.05 -17.43
N ALA A 23 1.86 -2.36 -17.59
CA ALA A 23 1.27 -1.56 -16.52
C ALA A 23 0.85 -2.43 -15.31
N ARG A 24 0.28 -3.62 -15.55
CA ARG A 24 -0.08 -4.56 -14.48
C ARG A 24 1.15 -5.11 -13.75
N ALA A 25 2.18 -5.53 -14.49
CA ALA A 25 3.43 -6.02 -13.88
C ALA A 25 4.15 -4.94 -13.06
N GLN A 26 4.12 -3.69 -13.51
CA GLN A 26 4.65 -2.54 -12.77
C GLN A 26 3.86 -2.28 -11.48
N ALA A 27 2.53 -2.36 -11.53
CA ALA A 27 1.68 -2.23 -10.35
C ALA A 27 1.90 -3.36 -9.33
N ASP A 28 2.03 -4.61 -9.79
CA ASP A 28 2.32 -5.75 -8.92
C ASP A 28 3.70 -5.60 -8.24
N THR A 29 4.70 -5.12 -8.97
CA THR A 29 6.04 -4.84 -8.42
C THR A 29 6.01 -3.69 -7.40
N ALA A 30 5.26 -2.63 -7.68
CA ALA A 30 5.08 -1.53 -6.75
C ALA A 30 4.38 -2.00 -5.47
N CYS A 31 3.32 -2.79 -5.59
CA CYS A 31 2.61 -3.34 -4.43
C CYS A 31 3.47 -4.29 -3.60
N ALA A 32 4.32 -5.12 -4.22
CA ALA A 32 5.25 -5.96 -3.48
C ALA A 32 6.22 -5.11 -2.61
N ARG A 33 6.75 -4.01 -3.18
CA ARG A 33 7.61 -3.09 -2.43
C ARG A 33 6.86 -2.37 -1.31
N ASP A 34 5.68 -1.84 -1.61
CA ASP A 34 4.87 -1.10 -0.66
C ASP A 34 4.46 -1.98 0.53
N VAL A 35 4.08 -3.23 0.29
CA VAL A 35 3.75 -4.20 1.36
C VAL A 35 4.96 -4.50 2.24
N LEU A 36 6.15 -4.67 1.66
CA LEU A 36 7.37 -4.88 2.43
C LEU A 36 7.69 -3.67 3.32
N VAL A 37 7.59 -2.46 2.77
CA VAL A 37 7.78 -1.21 3.53
C VAL A 37 6.74 -1.08 4.65
N ALA A 38 5.47 -1.29 4.35
CA ALA A 38 4.37 -1.20 5.31
C ALA A 38 4.52 -2.22 6.45
N THR A 39 4.97 -3.43 6.14
CA THR A 39 5.29 -4.47 7.15
C THR A 39 6.46 -4.05 8.03
N SER A 40 7.50 -3.44 7.45
CA SER A 40 8.62 -2.90 8.23
C SER A 40 8.18 -1.77 9.15
N MET A 41 7.38 -0.83 8.63
CA MET A 41 6.84 0.28 9.42
C MET A 41 5.97 -0.20 10.58
N GLN A 42 5.13 -1.22 10.35
CA GLN A 42 4.33 -1.83 11.40
C GLN A 42 5.20 -2.39 12.53
N ARG A 43 6.25 -3.18 12.19
CA ARG A 43 7.17 -3.74 13.18
C ARG A 43 7.90 -2.65 13.97
N GLN A 44 8.44 -1.65 13.29
CA GLN A 44 9.14 -0.53 13.95
C GLN A 44 8.22 0.28 14.87
N ALA A 45 6.94 0.41 14.53
CA ALA A 45 5.98 1.10 15.38
C ALA A 45 5.70 0.31 16.66
N LEU A 46 5.62 -1.01 16.58
CA LEU A 46 5.50 -1.89 17.76
C LEU A 46 6.76 -1.81 18.64
N GLU A 47 7.95 -1.89 18.04
CA GLU A 47 9.22 -1.73 18.76
C GLU A 47 9.30 -0.37 19.48
N GLN A 48 8.82 0.71 18.84
CA GLN A 48 8.74 2.02 19.47
C GLN A 48 7.78 2.08 20.65
N LEU A 49 6.67 1.33 20.61
CA LEU A 49 5.77 1.22 21.76
C LEU A 49 6.43 0.51 22.93
N GLU A 50 7.18 -0.55 22.68
CA GLU A 50 7.89 -1.32 23.71
C GLU A 50 9.01 -0.49 24.35
N GLN A 51 9.69 0.32 23.53
CA GLN A 51 10.74 1.24 23.98
C GLN A 51 10.20 2.51 24.63
N ALA A 52 8.88 2.77 24.54
CA ALA A 52 8.26 3.96 25.10
C ALA A 52 8.21 3.89 26.64
N GLY A 53 9.32 4.25 27.27
CA GLY A 53 9.39 4.68 28.67
C GLY A 53 9.19 6.19 28.81
N GLY A 54 9.07 6.67 30.04
CA GLY A 54 8.99 8.11 30.34
C GLY A 54 7.65 8.55 30.92
N ASP A 55 7.38 9.86 30.84
CA ASP A 55 6.16 10.47 31.36
C ASP A 55 4.95 10.27 30.41
N ASP A 56 3.77 10.72 30.83
CA ASP A 56 2.55 10.60 30.01
C ASP A 56 2.64 11.39 28.70
N ALA A 57 3.39 12.51 28.65
CA ALA A 57 3.50 13.32 27.45
C ALA A 57 4.29 12.60 26.35
N ASP A 58 5.37 11.91 26.73
CA ASP A 58 6.16 11.09 25.81
C ASP A 58 5.37 9.88 25.31
N ARG A 59 4.67 9.17 26.20
CA ARG A 59 3.74 8.08 25.80
C ARG A 59 2.71 8.56 24.78
N CYS A 60 2.11 9.73 25.02
CA CYS A 60 1.10 10.29 24.14
C CYS A 60 1.65 10.66 22.76
N ARG A 61 2.90 11.13 22.66
CA ARG A 61 3.57 11.34 21.37
C ARG A 61 3.74 10.03 20.62
N VAL A 62 4.24 8.99 21.29
CA VAL A 62 4.47 7.68 20.67
C VAL A 62 3.16 7.07 20.20
N TRP A 63 2.10 7.07 21.02
CA TRP A 63 0.80 6.51 20.63
C TRP A 63 0.19 7.21 19.42
N ARG A 64 0.29 8.55 19.33
CA ARG A 64 -0.22 9.30 18.16
C ARG A 64 0.52 8.90 16.89
N ARG A 65 1.85 8.75 16.95
CA ARG A 65 2.66 8.28 15.81
C ARG A 65 2.35 6.83 15.44
N HIS A 66 2.11 5.96 16.43
CA HIS A 66 1.71 4.58 16.21
C HIS A 66 0.38 4.49 15.46
N VAL A 67 -0.65 5.20 15.91
CA VAL A 67 -1.97 5.27 15.25
C VAL A 67 -1.85 5.76 13.81
N GLU A 68 -1.07 6.81 13.57
CA GLU A 68 -0.81 7.30 12.21
C GLU A 68 -0.18 6.22 11.32
N THR A 69 0.81 5.50 11.85
CA THR A 69 1.51 4.43 11.12
C THR A 69 0.55 3.29 10.78
N MET A 70 -0.25 2.82 11.75
CA MET A 70 -1.23 1.76 11.51
C MET A 70 -2.26 2.15 10.44
N ARG A 71 -2.73 3.40 10.41
CA ARG A 71 -3.65 3.90 9.36
C ARG A 71 -3.00 3.88 7.97
N ARG A 72 -1.74 4.32 7.86
CA ARG A 72 -0.98 4.28 6.60
C ARG A 72 -0.76 2.85 6.12
N THR A 73 -0.34 1.97 7.02
CA THR A 73 -0.15 0.54 6.73
C THR A 73 -1.46 -0.12 6.30
N ALA A 74 -2.58 0.16 6.98
CA ALA A 74 -3.91 -0.34 6.59
C ALA A 74 -4.30 0.08 5.17
N SER A 75 -3.99 1.31 4.77
CA SER A 75 -4.24 1.79 3.39
C SER A 75 -3.44 1.00 2.36
N VAL A 76 -2.16 0.69 2.64
CA VAL A 76 -1.32 -0.14 1.76
C VAL A 76 -1.88 -1.55 1.64
N TYR A 77 -2.15 -2.21 2.77
CA TYR A 77 -2.71 -3.56 2.79
C TYR A 77 -4.06 -3.64 2.07
N GLY A 78 -4.92 -2.62 2.23
CA GLY A 78 -6.22 -2.56 1.56
C GLY A 78 -6.13 -2.46 0.03
N ARG A 79 -5.07 -1.82 -0.49
CA ARG A 79 -4.87 -1.66 -1.94
C ARG A 79 -4.08 -2.81 -2.57
N CYS A 80 -3.07 -3.31 -1.87
CA CYS A 80 -2.07 -4.22 -2.45
C CYS A 80 -2.25 -5.69 -2.09
N LEU A 81 -3.02 -6.02 -1.05
CA LEU A 81 -3.30 -7.41 -0.67
C LEU A 81 -4.71 -7.83 -1.10
N SER A 82 -4.95 -9.14 -1.11
CA SER A 82 -6.27 -9.71 -1.39
C SER A 82 -6.54 -10.96 -0.55
N GLY A 83 -7.77 -11.48 -0.60
CA GLY A 83 -8.17 -12.72 0.06
C GLY A 83 -8.00 -12.70 1.59
N ALA A 84 -7.71 -13.87 2.14
CA ALA A 84 -7.53 -14.07 3.58
C ALA A 84 -6.34 -13.28 4.14
N GLU A 85 -5.25 -13.13 3.37
CA GLU A 85 -4.07 -12.36 3.79
C GLU A 85 -4.44 -10.90 4.05
N ARG A 86 -5.18 -10.26 3.13
CA ARG A 86 -5.69 -8.90 3.35
C ARG A 86 -6.54 -8.82 4.60
N GLY A 87 -7.44 -9.77 4.81
CA GLY A 87 -8.32 -9.79 5.99
C GLY A 87 -7.52 -9.85 7.30
N ALA A 88 -6.58 -10.78 7.40
CA ALA A 88 -5.74 -10.95 8.59
C ALA A 88 -4.87 -9.72 8.86
N ARG A 89 -4.19 -9.21 7.83
CA ARG A 89 -3.30 -8.05 7.95
C ARG A 89 -4.05 -6.78 8.31
N LEU A 90 -5.25 -6.55 7.74
CA LEU A 90 -6.09 -5.41 8.09
C LEU A 90 -6.62 -5.51 9.52
N ALA A 91 -7.09 -6.69 9.94
CA ALA A 91 -7.61 -6.88 11.29
C ALA A 91 -6.55 -6.57 12.36
N GLU A 92 -5.30 -6.98 12.13
CA GLU A 92 -4.18 -6.71 13.03
C GLU A 92 -3.93 -5.19 13.20
N VAL A 93 -3.71 -4.47 12.09
CA VAL A 93 -3.35 -3.05 12.15
C VAL A 93 -4.53 -2.17 12.56
N GLN A 94 -5.75 -2.50 12.16
CA GLN A 94 -6.95 -1.76 12.57
C GLN A 94 -7.32 -2.02 14.03
N GLY A 95 -7.09 -3.24 14.53
CA GLY A 95 -7.25 -3.56 15.95
C GLY A 95 -6.33 -2.69 16.81
N SER A 96 -5.04 -2.65 16.45
CA SER A 96 -4.06 -1.82 17.14
C SER A 96 -4.40 -0.32 17.03
N GLU A 97 -4.77 0.17 15.84
CA GLU A 97 -5.20 1.56 15.64
C GLU A 97 -6.37 1.95 16.57
N LYS A 98 -7.38 1.09 16.68
CA LYS A 98 -8.56 1.33 17.51
C LYS A 98 -8.21 1.34 18.99
N GLU A 99 -7.37 0.42 19.43
CA GLU A 99 -6.90 0.34 20.81
C GLU A 99 -6.17 1.63 21.21
N PHE A 100 -5.12 1.99 20.47
CA PHE A 100 -4.29 3.15 20.81
C PHE A 100 -5.02 4.48 20.61
N SER A 101 -5.93 4.58 19.64
CA SER A 101 -6.81 5.77 19.53
C SER A 101 -7.78 5.89 20.71
N GLY A 102 -8.18 4.78 21.34
CA GLY A 102 -8.90 4.77 22.62
C GLY A 102 -8.05 5.29 23.78
N LEU A 103 -6.80 4.81 23.90
CA LEU A 103 -5.85 5.28 24.92
C LEU A 103 -5.55 6.78 24.79
N ILE A 104 -5.33 7.26 23.57
CA ILE A 104 -5.10 8.69 23.31
C ILE A 104 -6.28 9.52 23.79
N ARG A 105 -7.52 9.15 23.42
CA ARG A 105 -8.73 9.90 23.81
C ARG A 105 -8.92 9.98 25.32
N THR A 106 -8.52 8.95 26.05
CA THR A 106 -8.76 8.84 27.49
C THR A 106 -7.62 9.46 28.33
N ARG A 107 -6.39 9.45 27.83
CA ARG A 107 -5.19 9.81 28.60
C ARG A 107 -4.43 11.03 28.08
N CYS A 108 -4.50 11.30 26.79
CA CYS A 108 -3.70 12.34 26.14
C CYS A 108 -4.53 13.60 25.94
N ARG A 109 -4.58 14.43 26.98
CA ARG A 109 -5.19 15.77 26.92
C ARG A 109 -4.29 16.77 26.19
#